data_AF-A0A136LR62-F1
#
_entry.id   AF-A0A136LR62-F1
#
_cell.length_a   1.000
_cell.length_b   1.000
_cell.length_c   1.000
_cell.angle_alpha   90.00
_cell.angle_beta   90.00
_cell.angle_gamma   90.00
#
_symmetry.space_group_name_H-M   'P 1'
#
loop_
_entity.id
_entity.type
_entity.pdbx_description
1 polymer ?
#
loop_
_entity_poly.entity_id
_entity_poly.type
_entity_poly.pdbx_seq_one_letter_code
_entity_poly.pdbx_strand_id
1 'polypeptide(L)'
;MSDPESDLQAIVQRYQQVVLEYEELDQQIDRLLMEYGGASENMPQWELARYRKLARQRDDLQNEMRDLEAQLQLDDSETDSGEIS
;
A
#
# COMPACT_ATOMS: atom_id res chain seq x y z
N MET A 1 -20.01 5.32 23.45
CA MET A 1 -20.06 6.03 22.15
C MET A 1 -18.65 6.55 21.95
N SER A 2 -17.90 6.00 20.99
CA SER A 2 -16.59 6.54 20.64
C SER A 2 -16.74 7.91 20.02
N ASP A 3 -15.73 8.76 20.21
CA ASP A 3 -15.68 10.09 19.60
C ASP A 3 -15.29 9.91 18.13
N PRO A 4 -16.13 10.33 17.15
CA PRO A 4 -15.83 10.18 15.73
C PRO A 4 -14.50 10.85 15.33
N GLU A 5 -14.08 11.91 16.03
CA GLU A 5 -12.78 12.54 15.78
C GLU A 5 -11.61 11.65 16.20
N SER A 6 -11.76 10.92 17.31
CA SER A 6 -10.77 9.94 17.77
C SER A 6 -10.64 8.75 16.83
N ASP A 7 -11.76 8.29 16.25
CA ASP A 7 -11.79 7.18 15.31
C ASP A 7 -11.10 7.56 13.99
N LEU A 8 -11.34 8.78 13.48
CA LEU A 8 -10.66 9.31 12.29
C LEU A 8 -9.14 9.47 12.49
N GLN A 9 -8.71 9.99 13.64
CA GLN A 9 -7.28 10.10 13.95
C GLN A 9 -6.60 8.72 13.98
N ALA A 10 -7.26 7.69 14.51
CA ALA A 10 -6.74 6.34 14.52
C ALA A 10 -6.58 5.77 13.09
N ILE A 11 -7.54 6.03 12.20
CA ILE A 11 -7.49 5.60 10.79
C ILE A 11 -6.32 6.29 10.08
N VAL A 12 -6.13 7.61 10.26
CA VAL A 12 -5.01 8.35 9.67
C VAL A 12 -3.66 7.83 10.17
N GLN A 13 -3.52 7.58 11.47
CA GLN A 13 -2.28 7.01 12.03
C GLN A 13 -1.99 5.62 11.46
N ARG A 14 -3.02 4.78 11.31
CA ARG A 14 -2.86 3.47 10.69
C ARG A 14 -2.44 3.58 9.24
N TYR A 15 -3.09 4.47 8.47
CA TYR A 15 -2.74 4.72 7.07
C TYR A 15 -1.27 5.15 6.92
N GLN A 16 -0.81 6.12 7.73
CA GLN A 16 0.59 6.55 7.73
C GLN A 16 1.57 5.41 8.04
N GLN A 17 1.22 4.54 8.98
CA GLN A 17 2.05 3.38 9.30
C GLN A 17 2.11 2.39 8.12
N VAL A 18 0.98 2.08 7.50
CA VAL A 18 0.92 1.16 6.36
C VAL A 18 1.73 1.70 5.16
N VAL A 19 1.68 3.01 4.90
CA VAL A 19 2.50 3.65 3.86
C VAL A 19 3.99 3.44 4.11
N LEU A 20 4.46 3.66 5.35
CA LEU A 20 5.88 3.46 5.69
C LEU A 20 6.31 2.00 5.53
N GLU A 21 5.46 1.06 5.94
CA GLU A 21 5.71 -0.37 5.77
C GLU A 21 5.74 -0.77 4.29
N TYR A 22 4.85 -0.18 3.48
CA TYR A 22 4.80 -0.38 2.03
C TYR A 22 6.08 0.12 1.36
N GLU A 23 6.55 1.33 1.70
CA GLU A 23 7.78 1.91 1.15
C GLU A 23 9.01 1.08 1.51
N GLU A 24 9.11 0.57 2.74
CA GLU A 24 10.23 -0.29 3.14
C GLU A 24 10.20 -1.64 2.38
N LEU A 25 9.02 -2.21 2.14
CA LEU A 25 8.90 -3.42 1.31
C LEU A 25 9.29 -3.16 -0.14
N ASP A 26 8.87 -2.03 -0.70
CA ASP A 26 9.22 -1.64 -2.06
C ASP A 26 10.75 -1.48 -2.22
N GLN A 27 11.40 -0.80 -1.28
CA GLN A 27 12.86 -0.69 -1.23
C GLN A 27 13.57 -2.04 -1.07
N GLN A 28 13.01 -2.97 -0.29
CA GLN A 28 13.54 -4.33 -0.19
C GLN A 28 13.45 -5.09 -1.51
N ILE A 29 12.32 -4.96 -2.22
CA ILE A 29 12.11 -5.57 -3.53
C ILE A 29 13.08 -4.98 -4.55
N ASP A 30 13.25 -3.66 -4.57
CA ASP A 30 14.16 -2.97 -5.46
C ASP A 30 15.61 -3.38 -5.25
N ARG A 31 16.08 -3.43 -3.99
CA ARG A 31 17.42 -3.92 -3.66
C ARG A 31 17.62 -5.36 -4.15
N LEU A 32 16.64 -6.23 -3.90
CA LEU A 32 16.68 -7.62 -4.35
C LEU A 32 16.72 -7.71 -5.88
N LEU A 33 15.90 -6.94 -6.59
CA LEU A 33 15.93 -6.90 -8.06
C LEU A 33 17.28 -6.42 -8.58
N MET A 34 17.84 -5.34 -8.01
CA MET A 34 19.15 -4.81 -8.40
C MET A 34 20.28 -5.81 -8.22
N GLU A 35 20.27 -6.62 -7.15
CA GLU A 35 21.26 -7.68 -6.93
C GLU A 35 21.31 -8.70 -8.08
N TYR A 36 20.17 -8.93 -8.73
CA TYR A 36 20.04 -9.88 -9.84
C TYR A 36 19.85 -9.19 -11.20
N GLY A 37 20.40 -7.99 -11.38
CA GLY A 37 20.42 -7.32 -12.68
C GLY A 37 19.08 -6.68 -13.09
N GLY A 38 18.25 -6.32 -12.10
CA GLY A 38 17.02 -5.54 -12.29
C GLY A 38 15.78 -6.34 -12.64
N ALA A 39 15.86 -7.67 -12.74
CA ALA A 39 14.72 -8.51 -13.14
C ALA A 39 14.67 -9.81 -12.34
N SER A 40 13.46 -10.22 -11.95
CA SER A 40 13.23 -11.44 -11.17
C SER A 40 13.54 -12.74 -11.94
N GLU A 41 13.58 -12.69 -13.28
CA GLU A 41 13.93 -13.84 -14.13
C GLU A 41 15.39 -14.30 -13.96
N ASN A 42 16.26 -13.39 -13.50
CA ASN A 42 17.67 -13.68 -13.24
C ASN A 42 17.89 -14.28 -11.83
N MET A 43 16.85 -14.31 -10.99
CA MET A 43 16.97 -14.79 -9.62
C MET A 43 17.03 -16.31 -9.56
N PRO A 44 17.89 -16.89 -8.71
CA PRO A 44 17.80 -18.31 -8.39
C PRO A 44 16.48 -18.61 -7.66
N GLN A 45 16.02 -19.86 -7.74
CA GLN A 45 14.69 -20.26 -7.27
C GLN A 45 14.40 -19.90 -5.80
N TRP A 46 15.42 -19.95 -4.93
CA TRP A 46 15.30 -19.62 -3.51
C TRP A 46 15.10 -18.11 -3.28
N GLU A 47 15.75 -17.25 -4.05
CA GLU A 47 15.48 -15.80 -4.02
C GLU A 47 14.17 -15.45 -4.69
N LEU A 48 13.79 -16.16 -5.74
CA LEU A 48 12.49 -15.97 -6.37
C LEU A 48 11.35 -16.26 -5.36
N ALA A 49 11.53 -17.24 -4.47
CA ALA A 49 10.59 -17.48 -3.38
C ALA A 49 10.54 -16.31 -2.38
N ARG A 50 11.69 -15.71 -2.05
CA ARG A 50 11.79 -14.51 -1.21
C ARG A 50 11.12 -13.31 -1.87
N TYR A 51 11.42 -13.04 -3.14
CA TYR A 51 10.80 -12.00 -3.95
C TYR A 51 9.27 -12.13 -3.96
N ARG A 52 8.74 -13.33 -4.23
CA ARG A 52 7.29 -13.58 -4.24
C ARG A 52 6.64 -13.34 -2.88
N LYS A 53 7.34 -13.67 -1.79
CA LYS A 53 6.85 -13.39 -0.44
C LYS A 53 6.77 -11.87 -0.19
N LEU A 54 7.83 -11.13 -0.52
CA LEU A 54 7.85 -9.67 -0.38
C LEU A 54 6.77 -9.00 -1.23
N ALA A 55 6.63 -9.42 -2.49
CA ALA A 55 5.62 -8.90 -3.40
C ALA A 55 4.19 -9.11 -2.86
N ARG A 56 3.88 -10.32 -2.34
CA ARG A 56 2.59 -10.57 -1.70
C ARG A 56 2.35 -9.66 -0.50
N GLN A 57 3.35 -9.48 0.37
CA GLN A 57 3.23 -8.60 1.53
C GLN A 57 2.98 -7.14 1.11
N ARG A 58 3.66 -6.67 0.07
CA ARG A 58 3.44 -5.34 -0.49
C ARG A 58 2.02 -5.18 -1.03
N ASP A 59 1.51 -6.18 -1.74
CA ASP A 59 0.14 -6.18 -2.26
C ASP A 59 -0.90 -6.20 -1.13
N ASP A 60 -0.65 -6.93 -0.04
CA ASP A 60 -1.50 -6.94 1.15
C ASP A 60 -1.57 -5.53 1.80
N LEU A 61 -0.43 -4.84 1.95
CA LEU A 61 -0.40 -3.46 2.45
C LEU A 61 -1.08 -2.47 1.49
N GLN A 62 -0.96 -2.66 0.17
CA GLN A 62 -1.65 -1.83 -0.80
C GLN A 62 -3.18 -1.95 -0.69
N ASN A 63 -3.68 -3.16 -0.48
CA ASN A 63 -5.12 -3.36 -0.25
C ASN A 63 -5.56 -2.70 1.06
N GLU A 64 -4.76 -2.81 2.12
CA GLU A 64 -5.07 -2.13 3.39
C GLU A 64 -5.07 -0.59 3.24
N MET A 65 -4.14 -0.01 2.47
CA MET A 65 -4.17 1.43 2.17
C MET A 65 -5.49 1.83 1.50
N ARG A 66 -5.94 1.08 0.49
CA ARG A 66 -7.22 1.35 -0.20
C ARG A 66 -8.43 1.26 0.72
N ASP A 67 -8.46 0.26 1.60
CA ASP A 67 -9.53 0.11 2.57
C ASP A 67 -9.57 1.29 3.57
N LEU A 68 -8.41 1.82 3.95
CA LEU A 68 -8.28 2.99 4.83
C LEU A 68 -8.64 4.28 4.09
N GLU A 69 -8.22 4.45 2.84
CA GLU A 69 -8.59 5.58 1.98
C GLU A 69 -10.10 5.68 1.79
N ALA A 70 -10.77 4.56 1.56
CA ALA A 70 -12.23 4.50 1.46
C ALA A 70 -12.92 4.92 2.78
N GLN A 71 -12.37 4.50 3.94
CA GLN A 71 -12.87 4.94 5.25
C GLN A 71 -12.66 6.43 5.51
N LEU A 72 -11.57 7.00 4.99
CA LEU A 72 -11.28 8.43 5.06
C LEU A 72 -12.02 9.26 4.01
N GLN A 73 -12.82 8.63 3.13
CA GLN A 73 -13.47 9.28 1.98
C GLN A 73 -12.48 10.03 1.07
N LEU A 74 -11.24 9.54 0.98
CA LEU A 74 -10.22 10.11 0.09
C LEU A 74 -10.41 9.69 -1.38
N ASP A 75 -11.31 8.73 -1.65
CA ASP A 75 -11.61 8.19 -2.98
C ASP A 75 -12.70 9.00 -3.74
N ASP A 76 -13.43 9.91 -3.05
CA ASP A 76 -14.62 10.63 -3.59
C ASP A 76 -14.31 12.03 -4.16
N SER A 77 -13.15 12.22 -4.81
CA SER A 77 -12.83 13.48 -5.49
C SER A 77 -12.94 13.41 -7.01
N GLU A 78 -14.00 12.83 -7.56
CA GLU A 78 -14.44 13.06 -8.95
C GLU A 78 -15.86 12.50 -9.18
N THR A 79 -16.90 13.29 -8.86
CA THR A 79 -18.15 13.48 -9.66
C THR A 79 -19.10 14.41 -8.89
N ASP A 80 -18.83 15.71 -8.89
CA ASP A 80 -19.88 16.73 -8.80
C ASP A 80 -19.95 17.43 -10.17
N SER A 81 -20.39 16.68 -11.18
CA SER A 81 -20.94 17.30 -12.39
C SER A 81 -22.34 17.77 -12.06
N GLY A 82 -22.43 18.96 -11.44
CA GLY A 82 -23.69 19.65 -11.25
C GLY A 82 -24.36 19.94 -12.60
N GLU A 83 -25.29 19.07 -13.00
CA GLU A 83 -26.31 19.40 -13.99
C GLU A 83 -27.23 20.47 -13.40
N ILE A 84 -26.92 21.74 -13.68
CA ILE A 84 -27.88 22.83 -13.50
C ILE A 84 -28.81 22.80 -14.71
N SER A 85 -30.04 22.33 -14.49
CA SER A 85 -31.17 22.46 -15.43
C SER A 85 -31.56 23.92 -15.66
#